data_AF-A0A8T4H2M7-F1
#
_entry.id   AF-A0A8T4H2M7-F1
#
_cell.length_a   1.000
_cell.length_b   1.000
_cell.length_c   1.000
_cell.angle_alpha   90.00
_cell.angle_beta   90.00
_cell.angle_gamma   90.00
#
_symmetry.space_group_name_H-M   'P 1'
#
loop_
_entity.id
_entity.type
_entity.pdbx_description
1 polymer ?
#
loop_
_entity_poly.entity_id
_entity_poly.type
_entity_poly.pdbx_seq_one_letter_code
_entity_poly.pdbx_strand_id
1 'polypeptide(L)'
;MTETSGFFQTNEAVKRTYKSQQMADFIASFLSNGVRALGTNLQVTCDGTDRVAHVSAGRAVIEGCWYSSDEEVTFTLDEADATYGRIDRIVLRLDKGSTEISAVKLAVLKGTPASTPAPVDLTREGDIYEISLAQILVPAGSSTVPAENVTDEREDTEVCGIMHSSNQEDALDIWVDERETDFNSWYQSVQNTALDRKSLLKREIIFGKHFSY
;
A
#
# COMPACT_ATOMS: atom_id res chain seq x y z
N MET A 1 23.22 22.73 -4.29
CA MET A 1 22.31 22.83 -3.12
C MET A 1 21.26 23.86 -3.49
N THR A 2 20.00 23.45 -3.54
CA THR A 2 18.88 24.35 -3.88
C THR A 2 18.02 24.46 -2.64
N GLU A 3 18.02 25.62 -2.01
CA GLU A 3 17.19 25.91 -0.85
C GLU A 3 15.88 26.56 -1.32
N THR A 4 14.75 26.01 -0.87
CA THR A 4 13.43 26.48 -1.29
C THR A 4 12.52 26.59 -0.06
N SER A 5 11.81 27.70 0.07
CA SER A 5 10.84 27.95 1.14
C SER A 5 9.53 28.47 0.55
N GLY A 6 8.38 28.07 1.10
CA GLY A 6 7.07 28.36 0.52
C GLY A 6 6.01 28.74 1.57
N PHE A 7 4.85 29.16 1.07
CA PHE A 7 3.67 29.56 1.86
C PHE A 7 3.87 30.77 2.78
N PHE A 8 3.92 31.95 2.16
CA PHE A 8 3.95 33.27 2.80
C PHE A 8 2.68 34.07 2.53
N GLN A 9 2.36 34.98 3.45
CA GLN A 9 1.25 35.92 3.33
C GLN A 9 1.32 36.73 2.03
N THR A 10 0.17 36.91 1.37
CA THR A 10 -0.01 37.85 0.26
C THR A 10 -0.48 39.20 0.81
N ASN A 11 -0.09 40.32 0.18
CA ASN A 11 -0.59 41.65 0.51
C ASN A 11 -0.90 42.44 -0.77
N GLU A 12 -1.42 43.67 -0.64
CA GLU A 12 -1.80 44.49 -1.81
C GLU A 12 -0.62 44.81 -2.74
N ALA A 13 0.61 44.87 -2.21
CA ALA A 13 1.82 45.18 -2.98
C ALA A 13 2.44 43.93 -3.65
N VAL A 14 2.26 42.74 -3.06
CA VAL A 14 2.86 41.49 -3.54
C VAL A 14 1.81 40.38 -3.55
N LYS A 15 1.36 40.03 -4.76
CA LYS A 15 0.57 38.84 -5.03
C LYS A 15 1.50 37.65 -5.25
N ARG A 16 1.41 36.62 -4.40
CA ARG A 16 2.18 35.38 -4.55
C ARG A 16 1.33 34.29 -5.16
N THR A 17 1.88 33.60 -6.16
CA THR A 17 1.29 32.41 -6.77
C THR A 17 2.19 31.21 -6.48
N TYR A 18 1.58 30.08 -6.09
CA TYR A 18 2.29 28.83 -5.84
C TYR A 18 1.90 27.82 -6.91
N LYS A 19 2.86 27.00 -7.35
CA LYS A 19 2.58 25.91 -8.27
C LYS A 19 1.86 24.80 -7.52
N SER A 20 0.96 24.10 -8.19
CA SER A 20 0.33 22.86 -7.68
C SER A 20 1.39 21.85 -7.21
N GLN A 21 2.51 21.73 -7.93
CA GLN A 21 3.63 20.88 -7.53
C GLN A 21 4.17 21.21 -6.14
N GLN A 22 4.30 22.48 -5.77
CA GLN A 22 4.81 22.85 -4.43
C GLN A 22 3.83 22.44 -3.32
N MET A 23 2.53 22.42 -3.62
CA MET A 23 1.52 21.91 -2.69
C MET A 23 1.55 20.39 -2.63
N ALA A 24 1.72 19.71 -3.77
CA ALA A 24 1.86 18.26 -3.81
C ALA A 24 3.11 17.81 -3.04
N ASP A 25 4.27 18.43 -3.26
CA ASP A 25 5.51 18.14 -2.53
C ASP A 25 5.33 18.34 -1.01
N PHE A 26 4.60 19.39 -0.62
CA PHE A 26 4.28 19.64 0.79
C PHE A 26 3.38 18.54 1.36
N ILE A 27 2.33 18.12 0.65
CA ILE A 27 1.44 17.02 1.08
C ILE A 27 2.21 15.69 1.15
N ALA A 28 3.05 15.40 0.16
CA ALA A 28 3.87 14.19 0.07
C ALA A 28 4.87 14.09 1.23
N SER A 29 5.22 15.20 1.88
CA SER A 29 6.05 15.18 3.10
C SER A 29 5.31 14.64 4.33
N PHE A 30 3.97 14.54 4.29
CA PHE A 30 3.14 14.05 5.39
C PHE A 30 2.37 12.78 5.04
N LEU A 31 1.99 12.57 3.79
CA LEU A 31 1.15 11.45 3.36
C LEU A 31 1.91 10.56 2.38
N SER A 32 1.88 9.27 2.65
CA SER A 32 2.38 8.25 1.73
C SER A 32 1.43 8.04 0.55
N ASN A 33 1.96 7.38 -0.49
CA ASN A 33 1.18 6.93 -1.63
C ASN A 33 0.23 5.80 -1.19
N GLY A 34 -0.99 5.80 -1.73
CA GLY A 34 -1.92 4.71 -1.49
C GLY A 34 -3.39 5.13 -1.47
N VAL A 35 -4.25 4.14 -1.25
CA VAL A 35 -5.69 4.36 -1.07
C VAL A 35 -5.98 4.90 0.33
N ARG A 36 -7.00 5.75 0.46
CA ARG A 36 -7.32 6.40 1.75
C ARG A 36 -7.70 5.41 2.85
N ALA A 37 -8.37 4.32 2.49
CA ALA A 37 -8.81 3.29 3.42
C ALA A 37 -9.10 2.01 2.64
N LEU A 38 -9.26 0.91 3.38
CA LEU A 38 -9.76 -0.36 2.88
C LEU A 38 -11.30 -0.41 2.93
N GLY A 39 -11.86 -1.60 2.71
CA GLY A 39 -13.29 -1.80 2.52
C GLY A 39 -13.69 -1.48 1.09
N THR A 40 -14.71 -0.64 0.90
CA THR A 40 -15.24 -0.32 -0.43
C THR A 40 -14.49 0.82 -1.14
N ASN A 41 -13.58 1.53 -0.46
CA ASN A 41 -12.87 2.67 -1.05
C ASN A 41 -12.00 2.23 -2.23
N LEU A 42 -12.38 2.65 -3.45
CA LEU A 42 -11.72 2.26 -4.70
C LEU A 42 -11.62 0.74 -4.89
N GLN A 43 -12.57 -0.01 -4.32
CA GLN A 43 -12.63 -1.45 -4.50
C GLN A 43 -12.94 -1.79 -5.95
N VAL A 44 -12.17 -2.72 -6.52
CA VAL A 44 -12.41 -3.26 -7.85
C VAL A 44 -13.21 -4.56 -7.73
N THR A 45 -14.27 -4.69 -8.51
CA THR A 45 -15.08 -5.91 -8.59
C THR A 45 -15.47 -6.21 -10.04
N CYS A 46 -15.76 -7.48 -10.31
CA CYS A 46 -16.45 -7.94 -11.51
C CYS A 46 -17.66 -8.75 -11.09
N ASP A 47 -18.75 -8.66 -11.84
CA ASP A 47 -20.03 -9.27 -11.47
C ASP A 47 -20.23 -10.69 -12.04
N GLY A 48 -19.36 -11.14 -12.95
CA GLY A 48 -19.45 -12.41 -13.64
C GLY A 48 -20.48 -12.47 -14.77
N THR A 49 -21.15 -11.36 -15.09
CA THR A 49 -22.18 -11.31 -16.13
C THR A 49 -21.64 -10.81 -17.46
N ASP A 50 -20.61 -9.96 -17.42
CA ASP A 50 -19.90 -9.45 -18.59
C ASP A 50 -18.40 -9.25 -18.29
N ARG A 51 -17.69 -8.54 -19.18
CA ARG A 51 -16.28 -8.16 -18.98
C ARG A 51 -16.17 -6.70 -18.56
N VAL A 52 -16.93 -6.30 -17.55
CA VAL A 52 -16.84 -4.97 -16.96
C VAL A 52 -16.20 -5.07 -15.57
N ALA A 53 -15.20 -4.23 -15.36
CA ALA A 53 -14.63 -3.97 -14.04
C ALA A 53 -15.30 -2.74 -13.44
N HIS A 54 -15.76 -2.87 -12.20
CA HIS A 54 -16.41 -1.81 -11.44
C HIS A 54 -15.45 -1.31 -10.37
N VAL A 55 -15.21 -0.01 -10.31
CA VAL A 55 -14.38 0.63 -9.29
C VAL A 55 -15.29 1.50 -8.43
N SER A 56 -15.50 1.08 -7.18
CA SER A 56 -16.31 1.82 -6.23
C SER A 56 -15.76 3.23 -5.97
N ALA A 57 -16.66 4.14 -5.55
CA ALA A 57 -16.28 5.48 -5.11
C ALA A 57 -15.17 5.43 -4.03
N GLY A 58 -14.30 6.44 -4.02
CA GLY A 58 -13.21 6.47 -3.07
C GLY A 58 -12.14 7.50 -3.39
N ARG A 59 -11.08 7.47 -2.57
CA ARG A 59 -10.00 8.45 -2.56
C ARG A 59 -8.64 7.78 -2.44
N ALA A 60 -7.64 8.44 -3.00
CA ALA A 60 -6.25 8.04 -2.93
C ALA A 60 -5.32 9.25 -3.05
N VAL A 61 -4.05 9.05 -2.70
CA VAL A 61 -2.97 10.02 -2.88
C VAL A 61 -1.81 9.34 -3.60
N ILE A 62 -1.24 10.02 -4.59
CA ILE A 62 -0.03 9.61 -5.32
C ILE A 62 0.88 10.83 -5.41
N GLU A 63 2.06 10.74 -4.81
CA GLU A 63 3.07 11.79 -4.72
C GLU A 63 2.49 13.15 -4.30
N GLY A 64 1.59 13.12 -3.31
CA GLY A 64 0.89 14.30 -2.79
C GLY A 64 -0.23 14.85 -3.67
N CYS A 65 -0.42 14.32 -4.89
CA CYS A 65 -1.59 14.57 -5.73
C CYS A 65 -2.73 13.66 -5.30
N TRP A 66 -3.93 14.21 -5.13
CA TRP A 66 -5.09 13.46 -4.65
C TRP A 66 -6.03 13.07 -5.79
N TYR A 67 -6.69 11.93 -5.60
CA TYR A 67 -7.81 11.45 -6.40
C TYR A 67 -9.05 11.33 -5.52
N SER A 68 -10.22 11.71 -6.06
CA SER A 68 -11.52 11.47 -5.44
C SER A 68 -12.54 11.15 -6.52
N SER A 69 -13.24 10.04 -6.36
CA SER A 69 -14.47 9.74 -7.07
C SER A 69 -15.60 9.60 -6.06
N ASP A 70 -16.73 10.26 -6.32
CA ASP A 70 -17.93 10.15 -5.49
C ASP A 70 -18.93 9.12 -6.06
N GLU A 71 -18.65 8.58 -7.25
CA GLU A 71 -19.47 7.57 -7.92
C GLU A 71 -18.60 6.37 -8.38
N GLU A 72 -19.27 5.26 -8.69
CA GLU A 72 -18.63 4.08 -9.29
C GLU A 72 -18.16 4.41 -10.72
N VAL A 73 -16.96 3.96 -11.06
CA VAL A 73 -16.39 4.07 -12.41
C VAL A 73 -16.28 2.68 -13.01
N THR A 74 -16.76 2.50 -14.23
CA THR A 74 -16.73 1.22 -14.93
C THR A 74 -15.74 1.21 -16.08
N PHE A 75 -15.11 0.06 -16.29
CA PHE A 75 -14.19 -0.20 -17.39
C PHE A 75 -14.62 -1.43 -18.16
N THR A 76 -14.97 -1.26 -19.43
CA THR A 76 -15.14 -2.39 -20.34
C THR A 76 -13.77 -2.94 -20.70
N LEU A 77 -13.51 -4.19 -20.34
CA LEU A 77 -12.29 -4.88 -20.68
C LEU A 77 -12.36 -5.37 -22.13
N ASP A 78 -11.23 -5.24 -22.83
CA ASP A 78 -11.08 -5.69 -24.21
C ASP A 78 -11.44 -7.17 -24.37
N GLU A 79 -11.78 -7.58 -25.59
CA GLU A 79 -12.06 -8.98 -25.90
C GLU A 79 -10.93 -9.91 -25.45
N ALA A 80 -11.33 -11.06 -24.91
CA ALA A 80 -10.41 -12.12 -24.51
C ALA A 80 -9.73 -12.70 -25.74
N ASP A 81 -8.46 -13.07 -25.59
CA ASP A 81 -7.77 -13.85 -26.63
C ASP A 81 -8.40 -15.26 -26.70
N ALA A 82 -8.47 -15.83 -27.91
CA ALA A 82 -9.14 -17.11 -28.11
C ALA A 82 -8.39 -18.31 -27.48
N THR A 83 -7.08 -18.18 -27.27
CA THR A 83 -6.20 -19.30 -26.89
C THR A 83 -5.63 -19.14 -25.50
N TYR A 84 -5.27 -17.92 -25.11
CA TYR A 84 -4.54 -17.65 -23.87
C TYR A 84 -5.27 -16.67 -22.96
N GLY A 85 -5.16 -16.90 -21.65
CA GLY A 85 -5.58 -15.90 -20.66
C GLY A 85 -4.61 -14.72 -20.63
N ARG A 86 -5.02 -13.62 -20.00
CA ARG A 86 -4.15 -12.49 -19.66
C ARG A 86 -4.55 -11.90 -18.30
N ILE A 87 -3.65 -11.15 -17.69
CA ILE A 87 -3.94 -10.40 -16.47
C ILE A 87 -3.89 -8.91 -16.79
N ASP A 88 -5.03 -8.25 -16.71
CA ASP A 88 -5.15 -6.80 -16.80
C ASP A 88 -5.00 -6.22 -15.38
N ARG A 89 -4.53 -4.96 -15.23
CA ARG A 89 -4.54 -4.25 -13.94
C ARG A 89 -5.45 -3.04 -14.00
N ILE A 90 -6.22 -2.80 -12.94
CA ILE A 90 -6.85 -1.51 -12.70
C ILE A 90 -5.91 -0.68 -11.83
N VAL A 91 -5.50 0.48 -12.34
CA VAL A 91 -4.51 1.35 -11.69
C VAL A 91 -5.07 2.74 -11.48
N LEU A 92 -4.54 3.44 -10.48
CA LEU A 92 -4.53 4.89 -10.49
C LEU A 92 -3.20 5.37 -11.06
N ARG A 93 -3.28 6.21 -12.10
CA ARG A 93 -2.15 6.81 -12.79
C ARG A 93 -2.11 8.30 -12.52
N LEU A 94 -1.01 8.77 -11.94
CA LEU A 94 -0.59 10.16 -11.97
C LEU A 94 0.19 10.42 -13.26
N ASP A 95 -0.21 11.44 -14.02
CA ASP A 95 0.48 11.97 -15.18
C ASP A 95 0.86 13.44 -14.93
N LYS A 96 2.13 13.68 -14.62
CA LYS A 96 2.70 15.00 -14.31
C LYS A 96 2.84 15.89 -15.55
N GLY A 97 2.90 15.29 -16.73
CA GLY A 97 2.97 15.98 -18.02
C GLY A 97 1.60 16.44 -18.51
N SER A 98 0.53 15.90 -17.93
CA SER A 98 -0.85 16.25 -18.29
C SER A 98 -1.14 17.72 -17.98
N THR A 99 -1.69 18.42 -18.97
CA THR A 99 -2.27 19.76 -18.79
C THR A 99 -3.73 19.71 -18.33
N GLU A 100 -4.29 18.52 -18.16
CA GLU A 100 -5.67 18.33 -17.71
C GLU A 100 -5.81 18.68 -16.22
N ILE A 101 -7.04 19.02 -15.82
CA ILE A 101 -7.39 19.32 -14.42
C ILE A 101 -7.21 18.08 -13.53
N SER A 102 -7.31 16.88 -14.11
CA SER A 102 -7.22 15.59 -13.42
C SER A 102 -5.91 14.88 -13.76
N ALA A 103 -4.82 15.30 -13.13
CA ALA A 103 -3.52 14.64 -13.30
C ALA A 103 -3.52 13.19 -12.78
N VAL A 104 -4.39 12.86 -11.81
CA VAL A 104 -4.59 11.49 -11.31
C VAL A 104 -5.90 10.92 -11.87
N LYS A 105 -5.84 9.75 -12.53
CA LYS A 105 -7.00 9.09 -13.11
C LYS A 105 -6.94 7.57 -12.98
N LEU A 106 -8.11 6.94 -12.95
CA LEU A 106 -8.22 5.49 -13.10
C LEU A 106 -7.89 5.10 -14.54
N ALA A 107 -7.18 3.98 -14.70
CA ALA A 107 -6.83 3.43 -16.00
C ALA A 107 -6.76 1.90 -15.93
N VAL A 108 -6.85 1.27 -17.10
CA VAL A 108 -6.65 -0.17 -17.28
C VAL A 108 -5.29 -0.37 -17.96
N LEU A 109 -4.41 -1.16 -17.34
CA LEU A 109 -3.23 -1.70 -17.99
C LEU A 109 -3.56 -3.07 -18.54
N LYS A 110 -3.70 -3.16 -19.87
CA LYS A 110 -4.02 -4.40 -20.55
C LYS A 110 -2.82 -5.34 -20.55
N GLY A 111 -3.02 -6.56 -20.07
CA GLY A 111 -2.06 -7.65 -20.10
C GLY A 111 -1.79 -8.18 -21.51
N THR A 112 -0.72 -8.94 -21.63
CA THR A 112 -0.43 -9.70 -22.85
C THR A 112 -0.90 -11.14 -22.69
N PRO A 113 -1.69 -11.70 -23.63
CA PRO A 113 -2.08 -13.11 -23.60
C PRO A 113 -0.88 -14.05 -23.60
N ALA A 114 -0.85 -15.00 -22.67
CA ALA A 114 0.23 -15.98 -22.53
C ALA A 114 -0.25 -17.29 -21.92
N SER A 115 0.52 -18.37 -22.14
CA SER A 115 0.27 -19.67 -21.50
C SER A 115 0.37 -19.63 -19.97
N THR A 116 1.16 -18.68 -19.45
CA THR A 116 1.27 -18.35 -18.04
C THR A 116 1.12 -16.84 -17.93
N PRO A 117 -0.12 -16.34 -17.78
CA PRO A 117 -0.39 -14.91 -17.70
C PRO A 117 0.39 -14.27 -16.54
N ALA A 118 0.98 -13.11 -16.80
CA ALA A 118 1.63 -12.28 -15.79
C ALA A 118 1.00 -10.89 -15.79
N PRO A 119 0.90 -10.23 -14.63
CA PRO A 119 0.39 -8.88 -14.55
C PRO A 119 1.36 -7.89 -15.22
N VAL A 120 0.83 -6.79 -15.75
CA VAL A 120 1.62 -5.72 -16.35
C VAL A 120 2.44 -5.00 -15.27
N ASP A 121 3.69 -4.64 -15.56
CA ASP A 121 4.51 -3.85 -14.66
C ASP A 121 3.99 -2.42 -14.53
N LEU A 122 4.06 -1.86 -13.33
CA LEU A 122 3.67 -0.47 -13.06
C LEU A 122 4.76 0.49 -13.54
N THR A 123 4.35 1.60 -14.13
CA THR A 123 5.24 2.71 -14.50
C THR A 123 5.36 3.68 -13.33
N ARG A 124 6.57 3.88 -12.81
CA ARG A 124 6.88 4.81 -11.70
C ARG A 124 8.09 5.67 -12.01
N GLU A 125 8.18 6.15 -13.25
CA GLU A 125 9.31 6.91 -13.74
C GLU A 125 8.88 8.06 -14.66
N GLY A 126 9.74 9.09 -14.73
CA GLY A 126 9.46 10.29 -15.53
C GLY A 126 8.20 11.00 -15.05
N ASP A 127 7.28 11.22 -15.98
CA ASP A 127 6.02 11.93 -15.74
C ASP A 127 4.89 11.01 -15.28
N ILE A 128 5.09 9.68 -15.29
CA ILE A 128 4.06 8.70 -14.95
C ILE A 128 4.38 8.04 -13.62
N TYR A 129 3.41 8.01 -12.72
CA TYR A 129 3.45 7.22 -11.49
C TYR A 129 2.15 6.44 -11.31
N GLU A 130 2.27 5.13 -11.12
CA GLU A 130 1.13 4.22 -10.99
C GLU A 130 1.13 3.46 -9.67
N ILE A 131 -0.09 3.29 -9.14
CA ILE A 131 -0.40 2.32 -8.08
C ILE A 131 -1.49 1.36 -8.57
N SER A 132 -1.39 0.08 -8.17
CA SER A 132 -2.34 -0.96 -8.59
C SER A 132 -3.47 -1.13 -7.58
N LEU A 133 -4.72 -1.05 -8.02
CA LEU A 133 -5.87 -1.34 -7.17
C LEU A 133 -6.19 -2.84 -7.18
N ALA A 134 -6.17 -3.47 -8.36
CA ALA A 134 -6.42 -4.89 -8.50
C ALA A 134 -5.87 -5.45 -9.81
N GLN A 135 -5.58 -6.76 -9.79
CA GLN A 135 -5.39 -7.57 -10.99
C GLN A 135 -6.71 -8.22 -11.40
N ILE A 136 -6.92 -8.36 -12.70
CA ILE A 136 -8.09 -9.02 -13.27
C ILE A 136 -7.62 -10.09 -14.26
N LEU A 137 -7.82 -11.36 -13.89
CA LEU A 137 -7.59 -12.47 -14.81
C LEU A 137 -8.73 -12.56 -15.83
N VAL A 138 -8.42 -12.29 -17.10
CA VAL A 138 -9.33 -12.49 -18.22
C VAL A 138 -9.06 -13.87 -18.83
N PRO A 139 -9.96 -14.86 -18.67
CA PRO A 139 -9.73 -16.20 -19.21
C PRO A 139 -9.82 -16.22 -20.74
N ALA A 140 -9.11 -17.16 -21.36
CA ALA A 140 -9.15 -17.36 -22.80
C ALA A 140 -10.59 -17.60 -23.28
N GLY A 141 -10.98 -16.94 -24.37
CA GLY A 141 -12.28 -17.09 -25.02
C GLY A 141 -13.48 -16.65 -24.17
N SER A 142 -13.27 -16.03 -23.01
CA SER A 142 -14.38 -15.69 -22.11
C SER A 142 -15.14 -14.44 -22.56
N SER A 143 -16.47 -14.48 -22.44
CA SER A 143 -17.35 -13.33 -22.54
C SER A 143 -17.66 -12.65 -21.21
N THR A 144 -17.20 -13.24 -20.10
CA THR A 144 -17.43 -12.72 -18.76
C THR A 144 -16.16 -12.82 -17.89
N VAL A 145 -16.08 -12.02 -16.84
CA VAL A 145 -15.05 -12.14 -15.81
C VAL A 145 -15.72 -12.36 -14.46
N PRO A 146 -15.57 -13.54 -13.85
CA PRO A 146 -16.19 -13.83 -12.57
C PRO A 146 -15.43 -13.14 -11.42
N ALA A 147 -16.11 -12.94 -10.29
CA ALA A 147 -15.57 -12.18 -9.16
C ALA A 147 -14.27 -12.78 -8.59
N GLU A 148 -14.13 -14.10 -8.61
CA GLU A 148 -12.92 -14.81 -8.15
C GLU A 148 -11.67 -14.54 -8.99
N ASN A 149 -11.82 -13.98 -10.19
CA ASN A 149 -10.70 -13.60 -11.05
C ASN A 149 -10.13 -12.23 -10.71
N VAL A 150 -10.73 -11.51 -9.77
CA VAL A 150 -10.23 -10.23 -9.28
C VAL A 150 -9.35 -10.48 -8.06
N THR A 151 -8.09 -10.08 -8.15
CA THR A 151 -7.14 -10.11 -7.03
C THR A 151 -6.90 -8.69 -6.55
N ASP A 152 -7.32 -8.39 -5.32
CA ASP A 152 -7.14 -7.07 -4.70
C ASP A 152 -5.67 -6.83 -4.36
N GLU A 153 -5.15 -5.65 -4.70
CA GLU A 153 -3.76 -5.24 -4.46
C GLU A 153 -3.64 -3.99 -3.59
N ARG A 154 -4.76 -3.46 -3.08
CA ARG A 154 -4.78 -2.19 -2.32
C ARG A 154 -4.01 -2.28 -1.01
N GLU A 155 -3.95 -3.47 -0.41
CA GLU A 155 -3.19 -3.73 0.83
C GLU A 155 -1.70 -3.98 0.59
N ASP A 156 -1.29 -4.28 -0.65
CA ASP A 156 0.10 -4.59 -0.98
C ASP A 156 0.91 -3.29 -1.10
N THR A 157 1.86 -3.09 -0.17
CA THR A 157 2.70 -1.90 -0.08
C THR A 157 3.68 -1.76 -1.25
N GLU A 158 4.00 -2.84 -1.96
CA GLU A 158 4.93 -2.78 -3.10
C GLU A 158 4.25 -2.17 -4.32
N VAL A 159 2.95 -2.42 -4.51
CA VAL A 159 2.19 -1.97 -5.70
C VAL A 159 1.18 -0.86 -5.41
N CYS A 160 0.70 -0.70 -4.18
CA CYS A 160 -0.21 0.36 -3.77
C CYS A 160 0.00 0.85 -2.34
N GLY A 161 -0.51 0.10 -1.36
CA GLY A 161 -0.54 0.48 0.05
C GLY A 161 -1.72 1.36 0.46
N ILE A 162 -1.87 1.50 1.78
CA ILE A 162 -2.84 2.38 2.43
C ILE A 162 -2.15 3.68 2.79
N MET A 163 -2.75 4.80 2.39
CA MET A 163 -2.30 6.14 2.75
C MET A 163 -2.26 6.28 4.27
N HIS A 164 -1.08 6.59 4.79
CA HIS A 164 -0.83 6.84 6.19
C HIS A 164 -0.07 8.16 6.35
N SER A 165 -0.13 8.74 7.54
CA SER A 165 0.75 9.87 7.84
C SER A 165 2.15 9.36 8.15
N SER A 166 3.19 10.01 7.63
CA SER A 166 4.61 9.71 7.88
C SER A 166 4.99 9.56 9.35
N ASN A 167 4.16 10.10 10.26
CA ASN A 167 4.43 10.12 11.69
C ASN A 167 3.89 8.86 12.41
N GLN A 168 3.20 7.97 11.70
CA GLN A 168 2.42 6.88 12.29
C GLN A 168 3.11 5.52 12.18
N GLU A 169 3.88 5.29 11.12
CA GLU A 169 4.71 4.08 10.96
C GLU A 169 5.80 4.03 12.03
N ASP A 170 6.56 5.13 12.18
CA ASP A 170 7.58 5.25 13.22
C ASP A 170 7.00 5.01 14.63
N ALA A 171 5.82 5.53 14.96
CA ALA A 171 5.29 5.45 16.32
C ALA A 171 4.83 4.04 16.72
N LEU A 172 4.24 3.29 15.78
CA LEU A 172 3.80 1.91 16.04
C LEU A 172 4.97 0.94 16.03
N ASP A 173 5.90 1.06 15.08
CA ASP A 173 7.08 0.21 15.02
C ASP A 173 8.00 0.46 16.22
N ILE A 174 8.23 1.73 16.60
CA ILE A 174 8.96 2.07 17.85
C ILE A 174 8.25 1.47 19.07
N TRP A 175 6.92 1.57 19.15
CA TRP A 175 6.17 1.01 20.27
C TRP A 175 6.27 -0.52 20.32
N VAL A 176 6.20 -1.21 19.18
CA VAL A 176 6.33 -2.67 19.07
C VAL A 176 7.75 -3.10 19.44
N ASP A 177 8.78 -2.46 18.88
CA ASP A 177 10.20 -2.73 19.16
C ASP A 177 10.54 -2.54 20.66
N GLU A 178 9.99 -1.49 21.28
CA GLU A 178 10.09 -1.28 22.72
C GLU A 178 9.47 -2.44 23.51
N ARG A 179 8.25 -2.88 23.15
CA ARG A 179 7.59 -3.98 23.84
C ARG A 179 8.31 -5.31 23.64
N GLU A 180 8.88 -5.57 22.47
CA GLU A 180 9.69 -6.78 22.22
C GLU A 180 10.97 -6.76 23.05
N THR A 181 11.63 -5.60 23.16
CA THR A 181 12.82 -5.41 23.99
C THR A 181 12.51 -5.64 25.49
N ASP A 182 11.40 -5.07 25.97
CA ASP A 182 10.92 -5.26 27.34
C ASP A 182 10.62 -6.74 27.63
N PHE A 183 9.91 -7.40 26.71
CA PHE A 183 9.55 -8.81 26.83
C PHE A 183 10.80 -9.72 26.88
N ASN A 184 11.75 -9.51 25.96
CA ASN A 184 12.98 -10.30 25.90
C ASN A 184 13.83 -10.11 27.16
N SER A 185 13.91 -8.89 27.68
CA SER A 185 14.62 -8.58 28.92
C SER A 185 14.00 -9.28 30.14
N TRP A 186 12.67 -9.24 30.26
CA TRP A 186 11.95 -9.97 31.29
C TRP A 186 12.13 -11.49 31.17
N TYR A 187 12.02 -12.03 29.95
CA TYR A 187 12.17 -13.46 29.70
C TYR A 187 13.56 -13.98 30.12
N GLN A 188 14.62 -13.25 29.79
CA GLN A 188 15.98 -13.58 30.23
C GLN A 188 16.13 -13.53 31.76
N SER A 189 15.51 -12.55 32.43
CA SER A 189 15.50 -12.46 33.89
C SER A 189 14.83 -13.68 34.54
N VAL A 190 13.70 -14.13 34.00
CA VAL A 190 13.01 -15.35 34.47
C VAL A 190 13.89 -16.59 34.29
N GLN A 191 14.56 -16.73 33.13
CA GLN A 191 15.48 -17.84 32.87
C GLN A 191 16.66 -17.86 33.85
N ASN A 192 17.31 -16.71 34.07
CA ASN A 192 18.42 -16.59 35.02
C ASN A 192 17.99 -16.94 36.44
N THR A 193 16.83 -16.44 36.88
CA THR A 193 16.27 -16.77 38.20
C THR A 193 16.01 -18.27 38.35
N ALA A 194 15.49 -18.93 37.30
CA ALA A 194 15.26 -20.37 37.32
C ALA A 194 16.57 -21.17 37.38
N LEU A 195 17.60 -20.74 36.64
CA LEU A 195 18.94 -21.35 36.66
C LEU A 195 19.61 -21.19 38.04
N ASP A 196 19.50 -20.02 38.64
CA ASP A 196 20.02 -19.74 39.98
C ASP A 196 19.35 -20.62 41.02
N ARG A 197 18.01 -20.70 41.04
CA ARG A 197 17.27 -21.60 41.94
C ARG A 197 17.67 -23.06 41.74
N LYS A 198 17.83 -23.51 40.51
CA LYS A 198 18.29 -24.88 40.19
C LYS A 198 19.71 -25.14 40.71
N SER A 199 20.59 -24.14 40.66
CA SER A 199 21.97 -24.25 41.17
C SER A 199 22.02 -24.33 42.70
N LEU A 200 21.18 -23.56 43.39
CA LEU A 200 21.06 -23.56 44.85
C LEU A 200 20.53 -24.91 45.36
N LEU A 201 19.46 -25.43 44.74
CA LEU A 201 18.91 -26.74 45.09
C LEU A 201 19.95 -27.87 44.91
N LYS A 202 20.74 -27.83 43.83
CA LYS A 202 21.84 -28.80 43.64
C LYS A 202 22.88 -28.70 44.76
N ARG A 203 23.27 -27.50 45.17
CA ARG A 203 24.21 -27.29 46.29
C ARG A 203 23.63 -27.83 47.60
N GLU A 204 22.41 -27.50 47.94
CA GLU A 204 21.75 -27.98 49.17
C GLU A 204 21.67 -29.52 49.23
N ILE A 205 21.34 -30.19 48.13
CA ILE A 205 21.31 -31.66 48.06
C ILE A 205 22.71 -32.26 48.25
N ILE A 206 23.76 -31.65 47.68
CA ILE A 206 25.14 -32.13 47.82
C ILE A 206 25.63 -31.94 49.27
N PHE A 207 25.43 -30.75 49.85
CA PHE A 207 25.87 -30.46 51.22
C PHE A 207 25.05 -31.20 52.29
N GLY A 208 23.74 -31.39 52.07
CA GLY A 208 22.87 -32.15 52.97
C GLY A 208 23.21 -33.65 53.04
N LYS A 209 23.84 -34.21 52.01
CA LYS A 209 24.33 -35.60 52.00
C LYS A 209 25.65 -35.81 52.74
N HIS A 210 26.37 -34.76 53.11
CA HIS A 210 27.66 -34.88 53.82
C HIS A 210 27.57 -34.77 55.35
N PHE A 211 26.39 -34.51 55.91
CA PHE A 211 26.17 -34.39 57.37
C PHE A 211 25.35 -35.54 57.97
N SER A 212 25.29 -36.69 57.31
CA SER A 212 24.69 -37.91 57.87
C SER A 212 25.77 -38.99 58.04
N TYR A 213 26.52 -38.88 59.14
CA TYR A 213 27.29 -39.96 59.76
C TYR A 213 27.04 -39.93 61.26
#